data_AF-A0A7S7LV17-F1
#
_entry.id   AF-A0A7S7LV17-F1
#
_cell.length_a   1.000
_cell.length_b   1.000
_cell.length_c   1.000
_cell.angle_alpha   90.00
_cell.angle_beta   90.00
_cell.angle_gamma   90.00
#
_symmetry.space_group_name_H-M   'P 1'
#
loop_
_entity.id
_entity.type
_entity.pdbx_description
1 polymer ?
#
loop_
_entity_poly.entity_id
_entity_poly.type
_entity_poly.pdbx_seq_one_letter_code
_entity_poly.pdbx_strand_id
1 'polypeptide(L)'
;MKMTNYRLQTEMEHIKPESQEWYKDYVRQVLESNKPYHAKADYIGLSIQEIQNKIDYLGNDIKEMTALKKTLTASKATALEATASVLEEYGIDRLDGTSISSITITPHKTKLKETFKIIDEEALIKLGFYTVIVDEKSVKAEMLTVEGMDKIDAFVEVSVISEEVPARIKVNARRSSSNNQASELLNLVDSQAA
;
A
#
# COMPACT_ATOMS: atom_id res chain seq x y z
N MET A 1 12.72 -12.57 -14.83
CA MET A 1 13.48 -11.58 -14.03
C MET A 1 14.94 -11.62 -14.47
N LYS A 2 15.48 -10.54 -15.05
CA LYS A 2 16.93 -10.41 -15.25
C LYS A 2 17.50 -9.96 -13.90
N MET A 3 18.30 -10.80 -13.25
CA MET A 3 18.88 -10.53 -11.94
C MET A 3 20.30 -10.02 -12.12
N THR A 4 20.47 -8.72 -12.34
CA THR A 4 21.76 -8.10 -12.05
C THR A 4 21.83 -7.95 -10.53
N ASN A 5 22.43 -8.93 -9.85
CA ASN A 5 22.52 -8.95 -8.39
C ASN A 5 23.69 -8.08 -7.94
N TYR A 6 23.42 -6.82 -7.61
CA TYR A 6 24.41 -5.98 -6.94
C TYR A 6 24.55 -6.45 -5.48
N ARG A 7 25.77 -6.60 -4.97
CA ARG A 7 25.99 -7.00 -3.57
C ARG A 7 25.23 -6.07 -2.60
N LEU A 8 25.26 -4.76 -2.86
CA LEU A 8 24.56 -3.77 -2.05
C LEU A 8 23.04 -3.97 -2.09
N GLN A 9 22.46 -4.37 -3.22
CA GLN A 9 21.03 -4.67 -3.32
C GLN A 9 20.64 -5.82 -2.38
N THR A 10 21.37 -6.93 -2.40
CA THR A 10 21.06 -8.09 -1.55
C THR A 10 21.14 -7.76 -0.06
N GLU A 11 22.12 -6.95 0.33
CA GLU A 11 22.22 -6.49 1.72
C GLU A 11 21.11 -5.50 2.06
N MET A 12 20.71 -4.64 1.13
CA MET A 12 19.62 -3.67 1.30
C MET A 12 18.27 -4.33 1.58
N GLU A 13 18.00 -5.52 1.02
CA GLU A 13 16.78 -6.29 1.29
C GLU A 13 16.63 -6.70 2.75
N HIS A 14 17.74 -6.72 3.51
CA HIS A 14 17.78 -7.14 4.90
C HIS A 14 18.02 -5.98 5.88
N ILE A 15 18.06 -4.73 5.39
CA ILE A 15 18.22 -3.56 6.26
C ILE A 15 17.02 -3.44 7.18
N LYS A 16 17.31 -3.34 8.48
CA LYS A 16 16.36 -3.02 9.54
C LYS A 16 16.73 -1.66 10.12
N PRO A 17 15.81 -0.97 10.82
CA PRO A 17 16.12 0.29 11.48
C PRO A 17 17.36 0.21 12.40
N GLU A 18 17.58 -0.94 13.05
CA GLU A 18 18.71 -1.20 13.95
C GLU A 18 20.05 -1.39 13.22
N SER A 19 20.05 -1.79 11.94
CA SER A 19 21.27 -2.03 11.14
C SER A 19 21.64 -0.85 10.24
N GLN A 20 21.06 0.33 10.48
CA GLN A 20 21.27 1.51 9.66
C GLN A 20 22.74 1.96 9.63
N GLU A 21 23.49 1.80 10.73
CA GLU A 21 24.89 2.24 10.79
C GLU A 21 25.79 1.41 9.87
N TRP A 22 25.56 0.09 9.78
CA TRP A 22 26.25 -0.77 8.81
C TRP A 22 26.02 -0.28 7.37
N TYR A 23 24.79 0.13 7.03
CA TYR A 23 24.50 0.62 5.69
C TYR A 23 25.23 1.94 5.40
N LYS A 24 25.30 2.84 6.39
CA LYS A 24 26.08 4.08 6.26
C LYS A 24 27.55 3.77 6.05
N ASP A 25 28.12 2.83 6.81
CA ASP A 25 29.52 2.39 6.64
C ASP A 25 29.77 1.81 5.25
N TYR A 26 28.87 0.98 4.75
CA TYR A 26 28.98 0.44 3.40
C TYR A 26 28.95 1.55 2.34
N VAL A 27 28.04 2.52 2.48
CA VAL A 27 27.98 3.68 1.58
C VAL A 27 29.26 4.51 1.67
N ARG A 28 29.81 4.74 2.87
CA ARG A 28 31.12 5.40 3.06
C ARG A 28 32.22 4.65 2.30
N GLN A 29 32.32 3.32 2.45
CA GLN A 29 33.31 2.50 1.73
C GLN A 29 33.17 2.63 0.19
N VAL A 30 31.95 2.64 -0.33
CA VAL A 30 31.72 2.86 -1.77
C VAL A 30 32.21 4.25 -2.18
N LEU A 31 31.91 5.28 -1.40
CA LEU A 31 32.32 6.66 -1.66
C LEU A 31 33.83 6.88 -1.52
N GLU A 32 34.50 6.15 -0.63
CA GLU A 32 35.95 6.21 -0.37
C GLU A 32 36.77 5.35 -1.35
N SER A 33 36.13 4.45 -2.10
CA SER A 33 36.82 3.64 -3.11
C SER A 33 37.52 4.48 -4.19
N ASN A 34 38.57 3.96 -4.83
CA ASN A 34 39.33 4.68 -5.87
C ASN A 34 38.60 4.78 -7.24
N LYS A 35 37.27 4.81 -7.22
CA LYS A 35 36.43 4.74 -8.42
C LYS A 35 35.88 6.11 -8.80
N PRO A 36 35.62 6.35 -10.09
CA PRO A 36 35.08 7.63 -10.52
C PRO A 36 33.70 7.87 -9.90
N TYR A 37 33.38 9.14 -9.62
CA TYR A 37 32.15 9.53 -8.92
C TYR A 37 30.87 9.03 -9.61
N HIS A 38 30.83 9.01 -10.95
CA HIS A 38 29.67 8.52 -11.68
C HIS A 38 29.42 7.02 -11.42
N ALA A 39 30.47 6.19 -11.37
CA ALA A 39 30.33 4.75 -11.14
C ALA A 39 29.85 4.44 -9.71
N LYS A 40 30.28 5.25 -8.74
CA LYS A 40 29.79 5.18 -7.35
C LYS A 40 28.30 5.53 -7.28
N ALA A 41 27.90 6.61 -7.95
CA ALA A 41 26.52 7.05 -8.02
C ALA A 41 25.64 6.01 -8.73
N ASP A 42 26.10 5.46 -9.85
CA ASP A 42 25.39 4.41 -10.59
C ASP A 42 25.23 3.16 -9.74
N TYR A 43 26.27 2.73 -9.02
CA TYR A 43 26.18 1.56 -8.15
C TYR A 43 25.16 1.70 -7.01
N ILE A 44 25.17 2.82 -6.29
CA ILE A 44 24.21 3.09 -5.21
C ILE A 44 22.80 3.27 -5.80
N GLY A 45 22.68 4.09 -6.85
CA GLY A 45 21.41 4.42 -7.49
C GLY A 45 20.72 3.20 -8.10
N LEU A 46 21.46 2.37 -8.83
CA LEU A 46 20.93 1.14 -9.43
C LEU A 46 20.57 0.10 -8.37
N SER A 47 21.36 -0.03 -7.29
CA SER A 47 21.01 -0.93 -6.18
C SER A 47 19.67 -0.54 -5.54
N ILE A 48 19.42 0.76 -5.31
CA ILE A 48 18.13 1.27 -4.80
C ILE A 48 17.03 1.06 -5.83
N GLN A 49 17.29 1.35 -7.11
CA GLN A 49 16.31 1.21 -8.19
C GLN A 49 15.86 -0.25 -8.35
N GLU A 50 16.74 -1.23 -8.18
CA GLU A 50 16.36 -2.65 -8.24
C GLU A 50 15.43 -3.06 -7.09
N ILE A 51 15.58 -2.48 -5.89
CA ILE A 51 14.61 -2.66 -4.81
C ILE A 51 13.25 -2.09 -5.22
N GLN A 52 13.21 -0.90 -5.82
CA GLN A 52 11.97 -0.33 -6.32
C GLN A 52 11.35 -1.21 -7.42
N ASN A 53 12.14 -1.74 -8.35
CA ASN A 53 11.67 -2.64 -9.40
C ASN A 53 11.04 -3.92 -8.80
N LYS A 54 11.65 -4.48 -7.74
CA LYS A 54 11.09 -5.62 -6.98
C LYS A 54 9.77 -5.25 -6.31
N ILE A 55 9.69 -4.08 -5.68
CA ILE A 55 8.44 -3.57 -5.07
C ILE A 55 7.34 -3.43 -6.12
N ASP A 56 7.64 -2.84 -7.27
CA ASP A 56 6.68 -2.61 -8.34
C ASP A 56 6.17 -3.93 -8.94
N TYR A 57 7.07 -4.91 -9.11
CA TYR A 57 6.72 -6.25 -9.57
C TYR A 57 5.77 -6.94 -8.58
N LEU A 58 6.13 -6.98 -7.29
CA LEU A 58 5.26 -7.54 -6.24
C LEU A 58 3.92 -6.80 -6.17
N GLY A 59 3.92 -5.48 -6.34
CA GLY A 59 2.71 -4.67 -6.38
C GLY A 59 1.78 -5.05 -7.54
N ASN A 60 2.32 -5.43 -8.69
CA ASN A 60 1.52 -5.93 -9.82
C ASN A 60 0.98 -7.34 -9.55
N ASP A 61 1.81 -8.26 -9.04
CA ASP A 61 1.37 -9.60 -8.65
C ASP A 61 0.23 -9.54 -7.62
N ILE A 62 0.33 -8.65 -6.62
CA ILE A 62 -0.73 -8.45 -5.62
C ILE A 62 -2.04 -7.99 -6.26
N LYS A 63 -1.97 -7.08 -7.25
CA LYS A 63 -3.18 -6.62 -7.97
C LYS A 63 -3.82 -7.78 -8.73
N GLU A 64 -3.04 -8.57 -9.45
CA GLU A 64 -3.53 -9.74 -10.19
C GLU A 64 -4.14 -10.79 -9.26
N MET A 65 -3.47 -11.11 -8.15
CA MET A 65 -3.97 -12.06 -7.15
C MET A 65 -5.25 -11.58 -6.49
N THR A 66 -5.37 -10.28 -6.23
CA THR A 66 -6.60 -9.68 -5.68
C THR A 66 -7.75 -9.76 -6.69
N ALA A 67 -7.49 -9.49 -7.97
CA ALA A 67 -8.47 -9.62 -9.03
C ALA A 67 -8.93 -11.08 -9.18
N LEU A 68 -8.00 -12.03 -9.21
CA LEU A 68 -8.30 -13.46 -9.31
C LEU A 68 -9.15 -13.95 -8.13
N LYS A 69 -8.80 -13.54 -6.91
CA LYS A 69 -9.58 -13.85 -5.69
C LYS A 69 -11.02 -13.34 -5.81
N LYS A 70 -11.22 -12.13 -6.33
CA LYS A 70 -12.56 -11.54 -6.53
C LYS A 70 -13.36 -12.37 -7.54
N THR A 71 -12.75 -12.73 -8.67
CA THR A 71 -13.38 -13.55 -9.72
C THR A 71 -13.76 -14.93 -9.20
N LEU A 72 -12.88 -15.60 -8.46
CA LEU A 72 -13.16 -16.92 -7.88
C LEU A 72 -14.26 -16.86 -6.81
N THR A 73 -14.28 -15.79 -6.01
CA THR A 73 -15.34 -15.59 -5.00
C THR A 73 -16.70 -15.40 -5.65
N ALA A 74 -16.78 -14.58 -6.71
CA ALA A 74 -18.01 -14.38 -7.48
C ALA A 74 -18.45 -15.68 -8.17
N SER A 75 -17.53 -16.37 -8.85
CA SER A 75 -17.82 -17.63 -9.54
C SER A 75 -18.33 -18.70 -8.59
N LYS A 76 -17.75 -18.81 -7.38
CA LYS A 76 -18.22 -19.71 -6.33
C LYS A 76 -19.65 -19.36 -5.89
N ALA A 77 -19.95 -18.08 -5.67
CA ALA A 77 -21.30 -17.66 -5.29
C ALA A 77 -22.32 -18.00 -6.37
N THR A 78 -22.03 -17.69 -7.63
CA THR A 78 -22.88 -18.03 -8.77
C THR A 78 -23.08 -19.55 -8.90
N ALA A 79 -22.03 -20.34 -8.72
CA ALA A 79 -22.14 -21.80 -8.76
C ALA A 79 -23.04 -22.34 -7.63
N LEU A 80 -22.95 -21.79 -6.42
CA LEU A 80 -23.82 -22.17 -5.30
C LEU A 80 -25.29 -21.81 -5.57
N GLU A 81 -25.56 -20.61 -6.07
CA GLU A 81 -26.91 -20.16 -6.41
C GLU A 81 -27.52 -21.02 -7.53
N ALA A 82 -26.77 -21.25 -8.61
CA ALA A 82 -27.23 -22.09 -9.71
C ALA A 82 -27.49 -23.54 -9.26
N THR A 83 -26.61 -24.10 -8.43
CA THR A 83 -26.80 -25.45 -7.89
C THR A 83 -28.03 -25.51 -6.98
N ALA A 84 -28.24 -24.50 -6.12
CA ALA A 84 -29.42 -24.44 -5.26
C ALA A 84 -30.72 -24.35 -6.08
N SER A 85 -30.75 -23.52 -7.13
CA SER A 85 -31.91 -23.40 -8.03
C SER A 85 -32.27 -24.73 -8.68
N VAL A 86 -31.28 -25.45 -9.20
CA VAL A 86 -31.52 -26.77 -9.81
C VAL A 86 -32.02 -27.76 -8.77
N LEU A 87 -31.39 -27.85 -7.60
CA LEU A 87 -31.85 -28.79 -6.57
C LEU A 87 -33.28 -28.48 -6.09
N GLU A 88 -33.66 -27.20 -6.01
CA GLU A 88 -35.03 -26.77 -5.69
C GLU A 88 -36.03 -27.19 -6.78
N GLU A 89 -35.68 -27.06 -8.07
CA GLU A 89 -36.52 -27.53 -9.19
C GLU A 89 -36.78 -29.05 -9.13
N TYR A 90 -35.80 -29.84 -8.68
CA TYR A 90 -35.95 -31.28 -8.48
C TYR A 90 -36.56 -31.66 -7.11
N GLY A 91 -36.84 -30.69 -6.24
CA GLY A 91 -37.38 -30.91 -4.90
C GLY A 91 -36.40 -31.64 -3.96
N ILE A 92 -35.09 -31.46 -4.15
CA ILE A 92 -34.05 -32.14 -3.36
C ILE A 92 -33.45 -31.19 -2.32
N ASP A 93 -33.86 -31.33 -1.06
CA ASP A 93 -33.35 -30.46 0.02
C ASP A 93 -31.88 -30.77 0.40
N ARG A 94 -31.46 -32.04 0.23
CA ARG A 94 -30.14 -32.52 0.65
C ARG A 94 -29.66 -33.69 -0.21
N LEU A 95 -28.39 -33.67 -0.60
CA LEU A 95 -27.67 -34.84 -1.10
C LEU A 95 -26.48 -35.16 -0.20
N ASP A 96 -26.33 -36.42 0.17
CA ASP A 96 -25.16 -36.93 0.88
C ASP A 96 -24.07 -37.36 -0.10
N GLY A 97 -22.82 -37.14 0.28
CA GLY A 97 -21.65 -37.52 -0.52
C GLY A 97 -20.78 -38.55 0.19
N THR A 98 -19.85 -39.15 -0.57
CA THR A 98 -18.85 -40.07 -0.03
C THR A 98 -17.54 -39.37 0.32
N SER A 99 -17.15 -38.33 -0.44
CA SER A 99 -15.95 -37.50 -0.17
C SER A 99 -16.27 -36.16 0.51
N ILE A 100 -17.51 -35.69 0.43
CA ILE A 100 -18.04 -34.55 1.16
C ILE A 100 -19.25 -35.02 1.96
N SER A 101 -19.46 -34.51 3.18
CA SER A 101 -20.55 -35.00 4.04
C SER A 101 -21.91 -34.82 3.37
N SER A 102 -22.16 -33.65 2.78
CA SER A 102 -23.40 -33.35 2.07
C SER A 102 -23.42 -31.98 1.43
N ILE A 103 -24.34 -31.79 0.49
CA ILE A 103 -24.86 -30.48 0.06
C ILE A 103 -26.31 -30.34 0.55
N THR A 104 -26.67 -29.15 1.04
CA THR A 104 -28.01 -28.87 1.57
C THR A 104 -28.43 -27.49 1.12
N ILE A 105 -29.65 -27.37 0.58
CA ILE A 105 -30.20 -26.09 0.18
C ILE A 105 -30.48 -25.27 1.43
N THR A 106 -30.09 -23.99 1.41
CA THR A 106 -30.61 -23.02 2.37
C THR A 106 -31.78 -22.30 1.71
N PRO A 107 -33.00 -22.33 2.28
CA PRO A 107 -34.17 -21.75 1.65
C PRO A 107 -34.02 -20.23 1.49
N HIS A 108 -34.71 -19.69 0.49
CA HIS A 108 -34.68 -18.26 0.19
C HIS A 108 -35.11 -17.44 1.42
N LYS A 109 -34.22 -16.56 1.88
CA LYS A 109 -34.50 -15.61 2.97
C LYS A 109 -34.54 -14.20 2.42
N THR A 110 -35.72 -13.59 2.45
CA THR A 110 -35.86 -12.16 2.15
C THR A 110 -35.36 -11.37 3.35
N LYS A 111 -34.15 -10.79 3.24
CA LYS A 111 -33.66 -9.81 4.21
C LYS A 111 -34.19 -8.43 3.81
N LEU A 112 -35.18 -7.92 4.56
CA LEU A 112 -35.60 -6.53 4.43
C LEU A 112 -34.48 -5.64 5.00
N LYS A 113 -33.83 -4.88 4.12
CA LYS A 113 -32.89 -3.83 4.52
C LYS A 113 -33.62 -2.51 4.38
N GLU A 114 -34.06 -1.94 5.49
CA GLU A 114 -34.64 -0.61 5.53
C GLU A 114 -33.54 0.40 5.18
N THR A 115 -33.53 0.87 3.94
CA THR A 115 -32.73 2.01 3.52
C THR A 115 -33.65 3.21 3.44
N PHE A 116 -33.54 4.13 4.38
CA PHE A 116 -34.17 5.43 4.23
C PHE A 116 -33.25 6.33 3.39
N LYS A 117 -33.84 7.05 2.44
CA LYS A 117 -33.17 8.13 1.73
C LYS A 117 -33.68 9.43 2.34
N ILE A 118 -32.77 10.26 2.84
CA ILE A 118 -33.14 11.59 3.30
C ILE A 118 -33.51 12.41 2.06
N ILE A 119 -34.77 12.86 2.01
CA ILE A 119 -35.31 13.67 0.91
C ILE A 119 -35.03 15.15 1.15
N ASP A 120 -35.16 15.59 2.41
CA ASP A 120 -34.96 16.97 2.83
C ASP A 120 -34.12 17.00 4.11
N GLU A 121 -32.84 17.34 3.93
CA GLU A 121 -31.87 17.43 5.02
C GLU A 121 -32.15 18.66 5.91
N GLU A 122 -32.64 19.77 5.34
CA GLU A 122 -32.86 21.01 6.10
C GLU A 122 -34.05 20.90 7.05
N ALA A 123 -35.14 20.26 6.61
CA ALA A 123 -36.29 20.00 7.47
C ALA A 123 -35.91 19.08 8.64
N LEU A 124 -35.07 18.06 8.40
CA LEU A 124 -34.60 17.16 9.46
C LEU A 124 -33.66 17.84 10.45
N ILE A 125 -32.78 18.74 10.00
CA ILE A 125 -31.94 19.56 10.87
C ILE A 125 -32.82 20.47 11.75
N LYS A 126 -33.84 21.12 11.18
CA LYS A 126 -34.80 21.95 11.93
C LYS A 126 -35.63 21.16 12.94
N LEU A 127 -35.94 19.90 12.63
CA LEU A 127 -36.64 18.96 13.51
C LEU A 127 -35.72 18.33 14.58
N GLY A 128 -34.42 18.67 14.59
CA GLY A 128 -33.48 18.22 15.62
C GLY A 128 -32.76 16.91 15.33
N PHE A 129 -32.86 16.35 14.12
CA PHE A 129 -32.16 15.13 13.73
C PHE A 129 -30.73 15.41 13.23
N TYR A 130 -29.92 16.08 14.06
CA TYR A 130 -28.52 16.37 13.75
C TYR A 130 -27.65 16.21 15.00
N THR A 131 -26.36 16.00 14.79
CA THR A 131 -25.35 16.03 15.86
C THR A 131 -24.53 17.30 15.69
N VAL A 132 -24.45 18.12 16.74
CA VAL A 132 -23.59 19.31 16.75
C VAL A 132 -22.14 18.85 16.86
N ILE A 133 -21.42 18.86 15.74
CA ILE A 133 -19.98 18.63 15.70
C ILE A 133 -19.32 19.98 15.41
N VAL A 134 -18.27 20.30 16.16
CA VAL A 134 -17.49 21.52 15.94
C VAL A 134 -16.76 21.39 14.61
N ASP A 135 -16.92 22.37 13.73
CA ASP A 135 -16.21 22.40 12.46
C ASP A 135 -14.74 22.82 12.67
N GLU A 136 -13.88 21.83 12.80
CA GLU A 136 -12.43 22.02 12.97
C GLU A 136 -11.79 22.84 11.85
N LYS A 137 -12.36 22.85 10.62
CA LYS A 137 -11.79 23.61 9.50
C LYS A 137 -12.07 25.09 9.65
N SER A 138 -13.31 25.45 10.00
CA SER A 138 -13.68 26.84 10.27
C SER A 138 -12.96 27.38 11.50
N VAL A 139 -12.81 26.57 12.55
CA VAL A 139 -12.01 26.95 13.74
C VAL A 139 -10.55 27.20 13.37
N LYS A 140 -9.91 26.31 12.59
CA LYS A 140 -8.52 26.51 12.11
C LYS A 140 -8.36 27.75 11.24
N ALA A 141 -9.36 28.07 10.41
CA ALA A 141 -9.35 29.26 9.55
C ALA A 141 -9.45 30.54 10.39
N GLU A 142 -10.33 30.55 11.38
CA GLU A 142 -10.54 31.70 12.26
C GLU A 142 -9.34 31.92 13.20
N MET A 143 -8.66 30.85 13.64
CA MET A 143 -7.39 30.91 14.38
C MET A 143 -6.22 31.52 13.59
N LEU A 144 -6.32 31.67 12.27
CA LEU A 144 -5.30 32.41 11.49
C LEU A 144 -5.48 33.93 11.58
N THR A 145 -6.65 34.40 12.04
CA THR A 145 -6.96 35.82 12.20
C THR A 145 -6.75 36.27 13.64
N VAL A 146 -6.25 37.50 13.82
CA VAL A 146 -5.95 38.05 15.16
C VAL A 146 -7.22 38.19 16.01
N GLU A 147 -8.34 38.60 15.41
CA GLU A 147 -9.63 38.76 16.09
C GLU A 147 -10.32 37.42 16.41
N GLY A 148 -9.97 36.37 15.67
CA GLY A 148 -10.47 35.01 15.85
C GLY A 148 -9.72 34.25 16.95
N MET A 149 -8.40 34.44 17.05
CA MET A 149 -7.59 33.89 18.14
C MET A 149 -8.08 34.35 19.51
N ASP A 150 -8.31 35.66 19.70
CA ASP A 150 -8.76 36.22 20.99
C ASP A 150 -10.07 35.59 21.52
N LYS A 151 -10.92 35.06 20.63
CA LYS A 151 -12.20 34.41 20.98
C LYS A 151 -12.08 32.90 21.15
N ILE A 152 -11.13 32.26 20.47
CA ILE A 152 -10.99 30.80 20.38
C ILE A 152 -9.95 30.28 21.37
N ASP A 153 -8.97 31.11 21.76
CA ASP A 153 -7.88 30.75 22.67
C ASP A 153 -8.35 30.27 24.05
N ALA A 154 -9.54 30.70 24.50
CA ALA A 154 -10.14 30.21 25.74
C ALA A 154 -10.65 28.75 25.66
N PHE A 155 -10.79 28.19 24.45
CA PHE A 155 -11.42 26.89 24.19
C PHE A 155 -10.52 25.89 23.46
N VAL A 156 -9.31 26.27 23.03
CA VAL A 156 -8.40 25.42 22.25
C VAL A 156 -6.99 25.44 22.84
N GLU A 157 -6.44 24.27 23.16
CA GLU A 157 -5.03 24.11 23.53
C GLU A 157 -4.21 23.79 22.28
N VAL A 158 -3.41 24.77 21.80
CA VAL A 158 -2.51 24.57 20.66
C VAL A 158 -1.14 24.11 21.16
N SER A 159 -0.83 22.83 20.98
CA SER A 159 0.53 22.32 21.14
C SER A 159 1.23 22.26 19.79
N VAL A 160 2.39 22.89 19.68
CA VAL A 160 3.25 22.80 18.49
C VAL A 160 4.16 21.59 18.67
N ILE A 161 3.83 20.49 17.99
CA ILE A 161 4.68 19.30 17.93
C ILE A 161 5.57 19.45 16.69
N SER A 162 6.86 19.69 16.87
CA SER A 162 7.82 19.66 15.77
C SER A 162 8.19 18.21 15.45
N GLU A 163 7.72 17.70 14.32
CA GLU A 163 8.13 16.40 13.78
C GLU A 163 9.34 16.60 12.85
N GLU A 164 10.52 16.14 13.27
CA GLU A 164 11.72 16.14 12.43
C GLU A 164 11.62 15.03 11.38
N VAL A 165 11.34 15.39 10.13
CA VAL A 165 11.37 14.44 9.02
C VAL A 165 12.83 14.21 8.59
N PRO A 166 13.35 12.97 8.65
CA PRO A 166 14.75 12.70 8.31
C PRO A 166 15.01 12.89 6.82
N ALA A 167 16.23 13.32 6.47
CA ALA A 167 16.66 13.51 5.09
C ALA A 167 16.57 12.21 4.27
N ARG A 168 16.07 12.30 3.03
CA ARG A 168 15.94 11.18 2.09
C ARG A 168 16.64 11.49 0.77
N ILE A 169 17.30 10.50 0.19
CA ILE A 169 17.91 10.61 -1.13
C ILE A 169 16.84 10.39 -2.20
N LYS A 170 16.85 11.22 -3.25
CA LYS A 170 16.03 11.04 -4.47
C LYS A 170 16.89 10.45 -5.59
N VAL A 171 16.59 9.22 -6.00
CA VAL A 171 17.21 8.61 -7.18
C VAL A 171 16.45 9.06 -8.43
N ASN A 172 17.12 9.75 -9.35
CA ASN A 172 16.54 10.18 -10.62
C ASN A 172 17.14 9.34 -11.76
N ALA A 173 16.37 8.40 -12.28
CA ALA A 173 16.79 7.61 -13.45
C ALA A 173 16.83 8.49 -14.71
N ARG A 174 17.87 8.32 -15.54
CA ARG A 174 17.91 8.92 -16.88
C ARG A 174 16.82 8.27 -17.76
N ARG A 175 16.09 9.07 -18.56
CA ARG A 175 15.17 8.52 -19.57
C ARG A 175 15.96 7.63 -20.51
N SER A 176 15.50 6.40 -20.71
CA SER A 176 16.25 5.23 -21.16
C SER A 176 17.04 5.40 -22.48
N SER A 177 18.22 4.78 -22.53
CA SER A 177 18.65 4.00 -23.70
C SER A 177 19.17 2.65 -23.21
N SER A 178 18.40 1.59 -23.51
CA SER A 178 18.83 0.21 -23.70
C SER A 178 19.93 -0.37 -22.79
N ASN A 179 19.53 -1.00 -21.68
CA ASN A 179 19.89 -2.33 -21.17
C ASN A 179 21.35 -2.90 -21.19
N ASN A 180 22.39 -2.11 -21.47
CA ASN A 180 23.76 -2.65 -21.63
C ASN A 180 24.80 -2.20 -20.57
N GLN A 181 24.42 -1.37 -19.58
CA GLN A 181 25.39 -0.88 -18.57
C GLN A 181 25.57 -1.80 -17.34
N ALA A 182 24.78 -2.87 -17.23
CA ALA A 182 24.88 -3.83 -16.13
C ALA A 182 26.22 -4.60 -16.11
N SER A 183 26.87 -4.75 -17.26
CA SER A 183 28.07 -5.57 -17.45
C SER A 183 29.34 -4.98 -16.83
N GLU A 184 29.46 -3.64 -16.78
CA GLU A 184 30.68 -2.96 -16.32
C GLU A 184 30.68 -2.70 -14.81
N LEU A 185 29.50 -2.64 -14.17
CA LEU A 185 29.36 -2.36 -12.75
C LEU A 185 29.46 -3.62 -11.86
N LEU A 186 29.38 -4.81 -12.44
CA LEU A 186 29.48 -6.10 -11.73
C LEU A 186 30.90 -6.38 -11.20
N ASN A 187 31.93 -5.77 -11.81
CA ASN A 187 33.32 -5.91 -11.38
C ASN A 187 33.69 -4.94 -10.23
N LEU A 188 32.70 -4.31 -9.58
CA LEU A 188 32.97 -3.26 -8.61
C LEU A 188 33.45 -3.76 -7.23
N VAL A 189 33.52 -5.06 -6.98
CA VAL A 189 33.98 -5.60 -5.69
C VAL A 189 35.08 -6.66 -5.83
N ASP A 190 35.25 -7.30 -6.98
CA ASP A 190 36.18 -8.44 -7.11
C ASP A 190 37.65 -8.06 -7.28
N SER A 191 37.99 -6.79 -7.48
CA SER A 191 39.39 -6.35 -7.71
C SER A 191 40.13 -5.85 -6.45
N GLN A 192 39.70 -6.23 -5.24
CA GLN A 192 40.48 -6.01 -4.00
C GLN A 192 41.03 -7.32 -3.40
N ALA A 193 40.93 -8.44 -4.11
CA ALA A 193 41.62 -9.68 -3.78
C ALA A 193 42.64 -10.02 -4.89
N ALA A 194 43.67 -9.19 -5.03
CA ALA A 194 44.95 -9.53 -5.68
C ALA A 194 46.03 -8.58 -5.14
#